data_AF-A0A9W7TPK1-F1
#
_entry.id   AF-A0A9W7TPK1-F1
#
_cell.length_a   1.000
_cell.length_b   1.000
_cell.length_c   1.000
_cell.angle_alpha   90.00
_cell.angle_beta   90.00
_cell.angle_gamma   90.00
#
_symmetry.space_group_name_H-M   'P 1'
#
loop_
_entity.id
_entity.type
_entity.pdbx_description
1 polymer ?
#
loop_
_entity_poly.entity_id
_entity_poly.type
_entity_poly.pdbx_seq_one_letter_code
_entity_poly.pdbx_strand_id
1 'polypeptide(L)'
;MCAGCVQKEYPDRGNTCLENGSYLMNFLGCANCHQRDFVLISDKTMVNEDEEEIVTYLHMCKNCDHVIARHEYTFTVVDDYQEYTMLCMLCGKAEDSISVLPDDPRQTAPLF
;
A
#
# COMPACT_ATOMS: atom_id res chain seq x y z
N MET A 1 -3.67 -4.65 -14.24
CA MET A 1 -3.82 -5.34 -12.93
C MET A 1 -4.60 -6.61 -13.18
N CYS A 2 -4.27 -7.72 -12.51
CA CYS A 2 -4.78 -9.05 -12.84
C CYS A 2 -5.43 -9.71 -11.63
N ALA A 3 -6.77 -9.74 -11.61
CA ALA A 3 -7.56 -10.39 -10.56
C ALA A 3 -7.23 -11.88 -10.41
N GLY A 4 -6.87 -12.56 -11.52
CA GLY A 4 -6.49 -13.98 -11.48
C GLY A 4 -5.17 -14.26 -10.73
N CYS A 5 -4.35 -13.25 -10.47
CA CYS A 5 -3.10 -13.43 -9.73
C CYS A 5 -3.26 -13.33 -8.21
N VAL A 6 -4.39 -12.81 -7.73
CA VAL A 6 -4.63 -12.48 -6.33
C VAL A 6 -5.79 -13.30 -5.77
N GLN A 7 -5.77 -13.57 -4.46
CA GLN A 7 -6.86 -14.29 -3.80
C GLN A 7 -8.08 -13.39 -3.58
N LYS A 8 -7.84 -12.13 -3.21
CA LYS A 8 -8.86 -11.10 -3.01
C LYS A 8 -8.35 -9.80 -3.61
N GLU A 9 -9.19 -9.11 -4.37
CA GLU A 9 -8.89 -7.77 -4.86
C GLU A 9 -8.97 -6.78 -3.69
N TYR A 10 -7.93 -5.97 -3.53
CA TYR A 10 -7.84 -4.91 -2.51
C TYR A 10 -8.24 -5.41 -1.10
N PRO A 11 -7.52 -6.41 -0.55
CA PRO A 11 -7.80 -6.88 0.80
C PRO A 11 -7.72 -5.71 1.80
N ASP A 12 -8.64 -5.69 2.75
CA ASP A 12 -8.61 -4.69 3.82
C ASP A 12 -7.40 -4.95 4.73
N ARG A 13 -6.64 -3.89 5.03
CA ARG A 13 -5.41 -3.96 5.83
C ARG A 13 -5.50 -3.12 7.09
N GLY A 14 -6.70 -2.67 7.47
CA GLY A 14 -6.90 -1.75 8.58
C GLY A 14 -6.04 -0.50 8.41
N ASN A 15 -5.15 -0.26 9.38
CA ASN A 15 -4.23 0.88 9.41
C ASN A 15 -2.82 0.57 8.86
N THR A 16 -2.60 -0.61 8.24
CA THR A 16 -1.28 -0.96 7.71
C THR A 16 -1.06 -0.38 6.31
N CYS A 17 -0.53 0.84 6.25
CA CYS A 17 -0.09 1.51 5.02
C CYS A 17 1.41 1.29 4.81
N LEU A 18 1.81 0.66 3.69
CA LEU A 18 3.21 0.37 3.38
C LEU A 18 3.61 1.01 2.05
N GLU A 19 4.72 1.74 2.05
CA GLU A 19 5.35 2.31 0.85
C GLU A 19 6.19 1.29 0.05
N ASN A 20 6.41 0.09 0.59
CA ASN A 20 7.30 -0.91 0.04
C ASN A 20 6.84 -2.35 0.33
N GLY A 21 7.34 -3.29 -0.48
CA GLY A 21 7.15 -4.72 -0.28
C GLY A 21 5.97 -5.27 -1.08
N SER A 22 5.64 -6.55 -0.86
CA SER A 22 4.56 -7.26 -1.54
C SER A 22 3.82 -8.17 -0.56
N TYR A 23 2.49 -8.16 -0.58
CA TYR A 23 1.70 -9.03 0.30
C TYR A 23 1.54 -10.43 -0.29
N LEU A 24 2.58 -11.25 -0.14
CA LEU A 24 2.64 -12.60 -0.73
C LEU A 24 1.56 -13.56 -0.23
N MET A 25 0.97 -13.30 0.94
CA MET A 25 -0.17 -14.10 1.44
C MET A 25 -1.42 -13.96 0.55
N ASN A 26 -1.58 -12.83 -0.15
CA ASN A 26 -2.67 -12.63 -1.11
C ASN A 26 -2.30 -13.06 -2.54
N PHE A 27 -1.05 -13.51 -2.78
CA PHE A 27 -0.60 -13.92 -4.10
C PHE A 27 -0.83 -15.42 -4.34
N LEU A 28 -1.75 -15.74 -5.26
CA LEU A 28 -2.04 -17.12 -5.65
C LEU A 28 -0.98 -17.70 -6.61
N GLY A 29 -0.35 -16.84 -7.41
CA GLY A 29 0.53 -17.21 -8.51
C GLY A 29 0.19 -16.41 -9.75
N CYS A 30 1.09 -16.34 -10.72
CA CYS A 30 0.83 -15.59 -11.94
C CYS A 30 -0.21 -16.32 -12.80
N ALA A 31 -1.35 -15.69 -13.09
CA ALA A 31 -2.38 -16.26 -13.95
C ALA A 31 -1.94 -16.44 -15.42
N ASN A 32 -0.88 -15.73 -15.84
CA ASN A 32 -0.40 -15.76 -17.21
C ASN A 32 0.59 -16.92 -17.48
N CYS A 33 1.56 -17.14 -16.58
CA CYS A 33 2.56 -18.20 -16.73
C CYS A 33 2.40 -19.37 -15.75
N HIS A 34 1.43 -19.28 -14.84
CA HIS A 34 1.11 -20.28 -13.80
C HIS A 34 2.23 -20.57 -12.82
N GLN A 35 3.28 -19.74 -12.78
CA GLN A 35 4.35 -19.85 -11.80
C GLN A 35 4.03 -19.04 -10.55
N ARG A 36 4.28 -19.64 -9.39
CA ARG A 36 4.17 -19.00 -8.08
C ARG A 36 5.57 -18.77 -7.51
N ASP A 37 6.28 -17.84 -8.15
CA ASP A 37 7.62 -17.41 -7.79
C ASP A 37 7.56 -16.00 -7.14
N PHE A 38 8.69 -15.32 -7.01
CA PHE A 38 8.78 -13.96 -6.49
C PHE A 38 8.05 -12.93 -7.38
N VAL A 39 7.49 -11.94 -6.71
CA VAL A 39 6.94 -10.72 -7.32
C VAL A 39 8.04 -9.66 -7.32
N LEU A 40 8.36 -9.12 -8.49
CA LEU A 40 9.30 -8.01 -8.66
C LEU A 40 8.59 -6.69 -8.48
N ILE A 41 9.33 -5.68 -8.01
CA ILE A 41 8.91 -4.29 -7.99
C ILE A 41 9.62 -3.59 -9.15
N SER A 42 8.85 -2.92 -10.02
CA SER A 42 9.35 -2.15 -11.16
C SER A 42 8.75 -0.75 -11.17
N ASP A 43 9.38 0.14 -11.91
CA ASP A 43 8.87 1.50 -12.21
C ASP A 43 8.50 2.28 -10.95
N LYS A 44 9.33 2.15 -9.90
CA LYS A 44 9.12 2.87 -8.66
C LYS A 44 9.37 4.37 -8.86
N THR A 45 8.36 5.17 -8.56
CA THR A 45 8.43 6.63 -8.53
C THR A 45 8.12 7.13 -7.13
N MET A 46 8.79 8.21 -6.72
CA MET A 46 8.52 8.93 -5.48
C MET A 46 8.41 10.41 -5.84
N VAL A 47 7.29 11.03 -5.48
CA VAL A 47 7.00 12.45 -5.70
C VAL A 47 6.79 13.07 -4.35
N ASN A 48 7.62 14.06 -4.02
CA ASN A 48 7.56 14.76 -2.74
C ASN A 48 7.27 16.24 -3.02
N GLU A 49 6.13 16.72 -2.56
CA GLU A 49 5.66 18.09 -2.70
C GLU A 49 5.28 18.62 -1.32
N ASP A 50 6.15 19.45 -0.73
CA ASP A 50 5.99 20.08 0.59
C ASP A 50 5.53 19.14 1.72
N GLU A 51 4.22 19.00 1.89
CA GLU A 51 3.56 18.23 2.95
C GLU A 51 2.99 16.88 2.44
N GLU A 52 3.25 16.52 1.19
CA GLU A 52 2.77 15.29 0.54
C GLU A 52 3.93 14.46 -0.03
N GLU A 53 3.89 13.15 0.18
CA GLU A 53 4.74 12.16 -0.47
C GLU A 53 3.87 11.07 -1.11
N ILE A 54 4.06 10.86 -2.41
CA ILE A 54 3.37 9.83 -3.19
C ILE A 54 4.40 8.82 -3.72
N VAL A 55 4.23 7.57 -3.34
CA VAL A 55 5.03 6.43 -3.81
C VAL A 55 4.18 5.55 -4.71
N THR A 56 4.60 5.36 -5.95
CA THR A 56 3.93 4.43 -6.87
C THR A 56 4.90 3.43 -7.46
N TYR A 57 4.46 2.19 -7.65
CA TYR A 57 5.25 1.16 -8.33
C TYR A 57 4.37 0.01 -8.85
N LEU A 58 4.96 -0.84 -9.69
CA LEU A 58 4.29 -2.02 -10.25
C LEU A 58 4.79 -3.31 -9.61
N HIS A 59 3.86 -4.21 -9.33
CA HIS A 59 4.13 -5.60 -9.02
C HIS A 59 4.15 -6.43 -10.30
N MET A 60 5.29 -7.03 -10.61
CA MET A 60 5.48 -7.81 -11.83
C MET A 60 5.84 -9.26 -11.53
N CYS A 61 5.32 -10.19 -12.32
CA CYS A 61 5.74 -11.58 -12.25
C CYS A 61 7.18 -11.69 -12.76
N LYS A 62 8.09 -12.24 -11.94
CA LYS A 62 9.50 -12.46 -12.29
C LYS A 62 9.71 -13.28 -13.57
N ASN A 63 8.75 -14.14 -13.92
CA ASN A 63 8.94 -15.19 -14.94
C ASN A 63 8.41 -14.79 -16.32
N CYS A 64 7.54 -13.78 -16.39
CA CYS A 64 6.92 -13.37 -17.66
C CYS A 64 6.60 -11.87 -17.74
N ASP A 65 7.10 -11.08 -16.79
CA ASP A 65 6.91 -9.63 -16.70
C ASP A 65 5.44 -9.18 -16.67
N HIS A 66 4.54 -10.10 -16.32
CA HIS A 66 3.11 -9.82 -16.22
C HIS A 66 2.83 -8.88 -15.05
N VAL A 67 2.15 -7.76 -15.32
CA VAL A 67 1.77 -6.77 -14.29
C VAL A 67 0.62 -7.29 -13.44
N ILE A 68 0.95 -7.72 -12.23
CA ILE A 68 0.03 -8.26 -11.23
C ILE A 68 -0.85 -7.14 -10.65
N ALA A 69 -0.23 -6.10 -10.13
CA ALA A 69 -0.91 -4.99 -9.47
C ALA A 69 -0.10 -3.69 -9.59
N ARG A 70 -0.79 -2.57 -9.45
CA ARG A 70 -0.16 -1.27 -9.20
C ARG A 70 -0.30 -0.97 -7.72
N HIS A 71 0.78 -0.50 -7.12
CA HIS A 71 0.83 -0.05 -5.75
C HIS A 71 0.90 1.46 -5.72
N GLU A 72 0.06 2.06 -4.90
CA GLU A 72 0.03 3.48 -4.62
C GLU A 72 0.00 3.64 -3.10
N TYR A 73 0.89 4.45 -2.59
CA TYR A 73 0.97 4.84 -1.19
C TYR A 73 1.10 6.36 -1.17
N THR A 74 0.31 7.00 -0.32
CA THR A 74 0.33 8.44 -0.12
C THR A 74 0.50 8.73 1.36
N PHE A 75 1.40 9.64 1.66
CA PHE A 75 1.60 10.25 2.96
C PHE A 75 1.32 11.73 2.83
N THR A 76 0.49 12.27 3.72
CA THR A 76 0.20 13.71 3.77
C THR A 76 0.25 14.21 5.20
N VAL A 77 0.77 15.41 5.40
CA VAL A 77 0.64 16.14 6.66
C VAL A 77 -0.43 17.20 6.45
N VAL A 78 -1.54 17.10 7.17
CA VAL A 78 -2.63 18.08 7.11
C VAL A 78 -2.96 18.53 8.52
N ASP A 79 -2.92 19.84 8.73
CA ASP A 79 -3.02 20.49 10.05
C ASP A 79 -1.99 19.92 11.04
N ASP A 80 -2.44 19.10 12.00
CA ASP A 80 -1.63 18.46 13.04
C ASP A 80 -1.69 16.92 12.97
N TYR A 81 -1.95 16.36 11.78
CA TYR A 81 -2.05 14.92 11.55
C TYR A 81 -1.20 14.47 10.37
N GLN A 82 -0.58 13.30 10.56
CA GLN A 82 -0.01 12.49 9.51
C GLN A 82 -1.08 11.53 9.02
N GLU A 83 -1.42 11.62 7.74
CA GLU A 83 -2.36 10.73 7.07
C GLU A 83 -1.59 9.79 6.14
N TYR A 84 -1.95 8.52 6.20
CA TYR A 84 -1.34 7.47 5.42
C TYR A 84 -2.44 6.75 4.65
N THR A 85 -2.30 6.64 3.34
CA THR A 85 -3.21 5.83 2.52
C THR A 85 -2.41 4.87 1.65
N MET A 86 -2.99 3.69 1.41
CA MET A 86 -2.41 2.68 0.54
C MET A 86 -3.50 2.05 -0.30
N LEU A 87 -3.29 1.95 -1.60
CA LEU A 87 -4.18 1.29 -2.54
C LEU A 87 -3.40 0.38 -3.49
N CYS A 88 -3.62 -0.93 -3.33
CA CYS A 88 -3.00 -1.94 -4.19
C CYS A 88 -3.89 -3.19 -4.27
N MET A 89 -4.11 -3.69 -5.49
CA MET A 89 -4.91 -4.91 -5.70
C MET A 89 -4.28 -6.14 -5.03
N LEU A 90 -2.94 -6.18 -4.95
CA LEU A 90 -2.19 -7.25 -4.27
C LEU A 90 -2.02 -6.97 -2.77
N CYS A 91 -1.51 -5.79 -2.40
CA CYS A 91 -1.15 -5.49 -1.01
C CYS A 91 -2.34 -5.18 -0.11
N GLY A 92 -3.34 -4.49 -0.66
CA GLY A 92 -4.56 -4.13 0.03
C GLY A 92 -4.92 -2.65 -0.06
N LYS A 93 -6.00 -2.33 0.64
CA LYS A 93 -6.41 -0.96 0.96
C LYS A 93 -6.25 -0.70 2.45
N ALA A 94 -5.68 0.43 2.81
CA ALA A 94 -5.52 0.87 4.19
C ALA A 94 -5.53 2.39 4.26
N GLU A 95 -6.00 2.90 5.39
CA GLU A 95 -5.98 4.32 5.75
C GLU A 95 -5.62 4.41 7.24
N ASP A 96 -4.73 5.33 7.60
CA ASP A 96 -4.37 5.63 8.98
C ASP A 96 -4.16 7.13 9.18
N SER A 97 -4.37 7.60 10.42
CA SER A 97 -4.22 9.01 10.79
C SER A 97 -3.65 9.11 12.19
N ILE A 98 -2.49 9.74 12.32
CA ILE A 98 -1.73 9.83 13.56
C ILE A 98 -1.44 11.29 13.88
N SER A 99 -1.79 11.76 15.08
CA SER A 99 -1.45 13.13 15.48
C SER A 99 0.07 13.33 15.54
N VAL A 100 0.54 14.49 15.05
CA VAL A 100 1.93 14.92 15.22
C VAL A 100 2.21 15.49 16.62
N LEU A 101 1.15 15.76 17.39
CA LEU A 101 1.26 16.32 18.73
C LEU A 101 1.69 15.25 19.74
N PRO A 102 2.34 15.64 20.85
CA PRO A 102 2.73 14.71 21.91
C PRO A 102 1.54 13.98 22.55
N ASP A 103 0.41 14.68 22.67
CA ASP A 103 -0.87 14.14 23.14
C ASP A 103 -1.87 14.26 22.00
N ASP A 104 -2.38 13.12 21.52
CA ASP A 104 -3.40 13.10 20.47
C ASP A 104 -4.69 13.72 21.02
N PRO A 105 -5.15 14.87 20.50
CA PRO A 105 -6.31 15.56 21.04
C PRO A 105 -7.61 14.74 20.88
N ARG A 106 -7.67 13.77 19.94
CA ARG A 106 -8.80 12.84 19.78
C ARG A 106 -8.80 11.73 20.83
N GLN A 107 -7.65 11.44 21.44
CA GLN A 107 -7.49 10.42 22.47
C GLN A 107 -7.48 10.98 23.90
N THR A 108 -7.68 12.30 24.04
CA THR A 108 -7.86 12.92 25.36
C THR A 108 -9.13 12.40 26.01
N ALA A 109 -9.00 11.33 26.81
CA ALA A 109 -10.04 10.93 27.74
C ALA A 109 -10.24 12.08 28.75
N PRO A 110 -11.49 12.43 29.11
CA PRO A 110 -11.69 13.32 30.23
C PRO A 110 -11.11 12.63 31.46
N LEU A 111 -9.99 13.15 31.94
CA LEU A 111 -9.60 12.96 33.32
C LEU A 111 -10.68 13.69 34.11
N PHE A 112 -11.48 12.92 34.86
CA PHE A 112 -12.62 13.31 35.71
C PHE A 112 -14.01 13.27 35.05
#